data_AF-A0ABD0Z372-F1
#
_entry.id   AF-A0ABD0Z372-F1
#
_cell.length_a   1.000
_cell.length_b   1.000
_cell.length_c   1.000
_cell.angle_alpha   90.00
_cell.angle_beta   90.00
_cell.angle_gamma   90.00
#
_symmetry.space_group_name_H-M   'P 1'
#
loop_
_entity.id
_entity.type
_entity.pdbx_description
1 polymer ?
#
loop_
_entity_poly.entity_id
_entity_poly.type
_entity_poly.pdbx_seq_one_letter_code
_entity_poly.pdbx_strand_id
1 'polypeptide(L)'
;MGIDNYIKTREKVKMQFHDIEDKFKSKMKDFIRPSSSSMIFTEDLKHIVHLAELDDLDLVQAMMVKFSQQNKELRFGSFVFGPVVMRMYHYLNKPIEALAAFRNSEMDNFFDQLISFQILMDLLLKNNMYDEVLEVFDIVKNKQLQGAKYPKNAVVLALAACYKLNTPESFEYAKRLWSELNEVGHYPMRRAATFAAALALKQNSPHIALEILTSMRQQTYVTIRNLKVAALADLGRPDDALPILRSVLETDESSPEKRSTFSAEIVSPISSTIFSIRSM
;
A
#
# COMPACT_ATOMS: atom_id res chain seq x y z
N MET A 1 6.07 3.89 6.94
CA MET A 1 4.91 4.81 6.89
C MET A 1 5.05 6.01 7.82
N GLY A 2 5.69 5.86 9.00
CA GLY A 2 5.99 7.00 9.88
C GLY A 2 4.82 7.47 10.73
N ILE A 3 3.81 6.61 10.93
CA ILE A 3 2.62 6.89 11.74
C ILE A 3 3.01 7.15 13.20
N ASP A 4 3.88 6.31 13.78
CA ASP A 4 4.32 6.48 15.18
C ASP A 4 5.01 7.84 15.42
N ASN A 5 5.82 8.30 14.46
CA ASN A 5 6.47 9.61 14.56
C ASN A 5 5.47 10.76 14.38
N TYR A 6 4.43 10.58 13.56
CA TYR A 6 3.33 11.53 13.46
C TYR A 6 2.58 11.62 14.79
N ILE A 7 2.18 10.48 15.39
CA ILE A 7 1.49 10.44 16.68
C ILE A 7 2.33 11.11 17.77
N LYS A 8 3.63 10.80 17.88
CA LYS A 8 4.52 11.45 18.85
C LYS A 8 4.59 12.97 18.67
N THR A 9 4.61 13.45 17.43
CA THR A 9 4.60 14.89 17.14
C THR A 9 3.23 15.49 17.48
N ARG A 10 2.15 14.78 17.18
CA ARG A 10 0.77 15.15 17.50
C ARG A 10 0.59 15.41 18.99
N GLU A 11 1.01 14.47 19.83
CA GLU A 11 0.93 14.60 21.30
C GLU A 11 1.70 15.82 21.80
N LYS A 12 2.89 16.09 21.26
CA LYS A 12 3.66 17.29 21.61
C LYS A 12 2.94 18.58 21.24
N VAL A 13 2.37 18.65 20.03
CA VAL A 13 1.63 19.83 19.57
C VAL A 13 0.37 20.02 20.40
N LYS A 14 -0.36 18.94 20.72
CA LYS A 14 -1.52 19.01 21.63
C LYS A 14 -1.17 19.56 23.01
N MET A 15 -0.07 19.10 23.61
CA MET A 15 0.41 19.65 24.88
C MET A 15 0.75 21.13 24.79
N GLN A 16 1.34 21.58 23.67
CA GLN A 16 1.67 23.00 23.46
C GLN A 16 0.44 23.89 23.29
N PHE A 17 -0.67 23.34 22.78
CA PHE A 17 -1.88 24.08 22.48
C PHE A 17 -3.01 23.88 23.50
N HIS A 18 -2.76 23.18 24.61
CA HIS A 18 -3.77 22.75 25.58
C HIS A 18 -4.80 23.83 25.96
N ASP A 19 -4.35 25.06 26.21
CA ASP A 19 -5.21 26.18 26.64
C ASP A 19 -5.60 27.15 25.50
N ILE A 20 -5.06 26.96 24.29
CA ILE A 20 -5.18 27.92 23.18
C ILE A 20 -5.71 27.30 21.89
N GLU A 21 -6.03 26.01 21.88
CA GLU A 21 -6.46 25.26 20.70
C GLU A 21 -7.69 25.89 20.05
N ASP A 22 -8.75 26.17 20.83
CA ASP A 22 -9.99 26.78 20.32
C ASP A 22 -9.76 28.17 19.74
N LYS A 23 -8.92 28.97 20.40
CA LYS A 23 -8.54 30.31 19.93
C LYS A 23 -7.75 30.23 18.62
N PHE A 24 -6.85 29.26 18.51
CA PHE A 24 -6.11 28.99 17.28
C PHE A 24 -7.06 28.57 16.15
N LYS A 25 -7.93 27.59 16.38
CA LYS A 25 -8.91 27.11 15.38
C LYS A 25 -9.86 28.23 14.94
N SER A 26 -10.35 29.06 15.87
CA SER A 26 -11.18 30.22 15.55
C SER A 26 -10.44 31.21 14.64
N LYS A 27 -9.19 31.52 14.96
CA LYS A 27 -8.35 32.39 14.11
C LYS A 27 -8.17 31.79 12.70
N MET A 28 -7.94 30.48 12.60
CA MET A 28 -7.81 29.80 11.30
C MET A 28 -9.11 29.83 10.50
N LYS A 29 -10.26 29.67 11.14
CA LYS A 29 -11.58 29.84 10.51
C LYS A 29 -11.75 31.24 9.92
N ASP A 30 -11.26 32.28 10.59
CA ASP A 30 -11.28 33.66 10.06
C ASP A 30 -10.33 33.83 8.87
N PHE A 31 -9.19 33.11 8.88
CA PHE A 31 -8.20 33.19 7.82
C PHE A 31 -8.69 32.56 6.51
N ILE A 32 -9.51 31.51 6.55
CA ILE A 32 -10.01 30.85 5.35
C ILE A 32 -11.24 31.55 4.73
N ARG A 33 -11.80 32.58 5.36
CA ARG A 33 -12.96 33.30 4.80
C ARG A 33 -12.60 33.94 3.45
N PRO A 34 -13.50 33.94 2.44
CA PRO A 34 -13.23 34.53 1.13
C PRO A 34 -12.87 36.03 1.18
N SER A 35 -13.43 36.76 2.14
CA SER A 35 -13.15 38.19 2.36
C SER A 35 -11.82 38.47 3.07
N SER A 36 -11.10 37.44 3.53
CA SER A 36 -9.88 37.58 4.31
C SER A 36 -8.64 37.60 3.43
N SER A 37 -7.88 38.70 3.51
CA SER A 37 -6.54 38.82 2.90
C SER A 37 -5.45 38.08 3.69
N SER A 38 -5.81 37.39 4.78
CA SER A 38 -4.85 36.68 5.63
C SER A 38 -4.26 35.46 4.91
N MET A 39 -2.96 35.23 5.12
CA MET A 39 -2.22 34.10 4.56
C MET A 39 -2.17 32.93 5.54
N ILE A 40 -2.08 31.70 5.02
CA ILE A 40 -1.82 30.51 5.83
C ILE A 40 -0.31 30.27 5.79
N PHE A 41 0.36 30.34 6.93
CA PHE A 41 1.80 30.04 6.98
C PHE A 41 2.06 28.55 7.18
N THR A 42 3.28 28.11 6.89
CA THR A 42 3.72 26.73 7.07
C THR A 42 3.47 26.23 8.49
N GLU A 43 3.77 27.03 9.51
CA GLU A 43 3.52 26.61 10.89
C GLU A 43 2.02 26.55 11.22
N ASP A 44 1.17 27.41 10.64
CA ASP A 44 -0.29 27.33 10.81
C ASP A 44 -0.84 25.98 10.29
N LEU A 45 -0.47 25.63 9.05
CA LEU A 45 -0.93 24.37 8.45
C LEU A 45 -0.31 23.15 9.16
N LYS A 46 0.93 23.25 9.62
CA LYS A 46 1.58 22.19 10.38
C LYS A 46 0.89 21.96 11.72
N HIS A 47 0.54 23.01 12.44
CA HIS A 47 -0.18 22.88 13.72
C HIS A 47 -1.58 22.29 13.50
N ILE A 48 -2.38 22.82 12.57
CA ILE A 48 -3.76 22.31 12.39
C ILE A 48 -3.77 20.82 12.00
N VAL A 49 -2.85 20.36 11.15
CA VAL A 49 -2.77 18.94 10.74
C VAL A 49 -2.40 18.00 11.90
N HIS A 50 -1.79 18.52 12.97
CA HIS A 50 -1.52 17.76 14.19
C HIS A 50 -2.58 17.99 15.29
N LEU A 51 -3.35 19.07 15.25
CA LEU A 51 -4.42 19.32 16.20
C LEU A 51 -5.77 18.74 15.76
N ALA A 52 -5.93 18.50 14.46
CA ALA A 52 -7.20 18.08 13.87
C ALA A 52 -7.79 16.85 14.56
N GLU A 53 -9.07 16.98 14.88
CA GLU A 53 -10.01 15.91 15.17
C GLU A 53 -11.00 15.74 14.01
N LEU A 54 -11.99 14.87 14.17
CA LEU A 54 -12.94 14.51 13.10
C LEU A 54 -13.75 15.72 12.59
N ASP A 55 -14.07 16.63 13.50
CA ASP A 55 -14.86 17.84 13.34
C ASP A 55 -14.05 19.03 12.77
N ASP A 56 -12.73 18.86 12.61
CA ASP A 56 -11.85 19.88 12.04
C ASP A 56 -11.51 19.64 10.56
N LEU A 57 -11.94 18.53 9.96
CA LEU A 57 -11.49 18.13 8.62
C LEU A 57 -11.84 19.17 7.55
N ASP A 58 -13.02 19.79 7.62
CA ASP A 58 -13.42 20.86 6.69
C ASP A 58 -12.51 22.08 6.81
N LEU A 59 -12.12 22.44 8.05
CA LEU A 59 -11.17 23.53 8.31
C LEU A 59 -9.79 23.19 7.74
N VAL A 60 -9.29 21.97 7.98
CA VAL A 60 -8.01 21.52 7.44
C VAL A 60 -8.04 21.54 5.91
N GLN A 61 -9.11 21.03 5.29
CA GLN A 61 -9.26 21.05 3.83
C GLN A 61 -9.23 22.46 3.26
N ALA A 62 -10.01 23.39 3.82
CA ALA A 62 -10.02 24.77 3.39
C ALA A 62 -8.64 25.44 3.56
N MET A 63 -7.93 25.17 4.66
CA MET A 63 -6.58 25.65 4.88
C MET A 63 -5.58 25.09 3.86
N MET A 64 -5.67 23.79 3.54
CA MET A 64 -4.80 23.16 2.53
C MET A 64 -5.01 23.75 1.13
N VAL A 65 -6.27 23.94 0.72
CA VAL A 65 -6.59 24.56 -0.59
C VAL A 65 -6.03 25.97 -0.66
N LYS A 66 -6.32 26.81 0.36
CA LYS A 66 -5.81 28.18 0.42
C LYS A 66 -4.28 28.22 0.43
N PHE A 67 -3.62 27.36 1.21
CA PHE A 67 -2.15 27.25 1.25
C PHE A 67 -1.56 26.80 -0.10
N SER A 68 -2.18 25.85 -0.79
CA SER A 68 -1.72 25.36 -2.10
C SER A 68 -1.82 26.46 -3.16
N GLN A 69 -2.92 27.20 -3.18
CA GLN A 69 -3.12 28.32 -4.11
C GLN A 69 -2.11 29.46 -3.84
N GLN A 70 -1.88 29.82 -2.57
CA GLN A 70 -0.88 30.83 -2.18
C GLN A 70 0.53 30.47 -2.64
N ASN A 71 0.91 29.19 -2.53
CA ASN A 71 2.26 28.74 -2.88
C ASN A 71 2.54 28.65 -4.37
N LYS A 72 1.51 28.67 -5.23
CA LYS A 72 1.71 28.73 -6.68
C LYS A 72 2.37 30.05 -7.09
N GLU A 73 2.09 31.13 -6.38
CA GLU A 73 2.63 32.47 -6.64
C GLU A 73 3.85 32.80 -5.76
N LEU A 74 3.87 32.31 -4.52
CA LEU A 74 4.89 32.59 -3.53
C LEU A 74 5.43 31.27 -2.98
N ARG A 75 6.53 30.73 -3.50
CA ARG A 75 7.10 29.46 -2.99
C ARG A 75 7.58 29.61 -1.54
N PHE A 76 6.69 29.42 -0.57
CA PHE A 76 7.03 29.45 0.85
C PHE A 76 7.53 28.08 1.31
N GLY A 77 8.85 27.97 1.47
CA GLY A 77 9.50 26.92 2.25
C GLY A 77 9.70 25.58 1.52
N SER A 78 10.56 24.75 2.12
CA SER A 78 10.92 23.40 1.65
C SER A 78 10.11 22.28 2.32
N PHE A 79 9.11 22.63 3.14
CA PHE A 79 8.36 21.66 3.93
C PHE A 79 7.38 20.87 3.07
N VAL A 80 7.36 19.56 3.28
CA VAL A 80 6.57 18.62 2.46
C VAL A 80 5.33 18.18 3.25
N PHE A 81 4.16 18.73 2.89
CA PHE A 81 2.91 18.47 3.61
C PHE A 81 2.23 17.16 3.25
N GLY A 82 2.27 16.72 1.99
CA GLY A 82 1.52 15.57 1.50
C GLY A 82 1.59 14.33 2.42
N PRO A 83 2.79 13.91 2.87
CA PRO A 83 2.92 12.76 3.76
C PRO A 83 2.32 13.03 5.14
N VAL A 84 2.45 14.24 5.68
CA VAL A 84 1.95 14.58 7.02
C VAL A 84 0.43 14.58 7.03
N VAL A 85 -0.19 15.18 6.02
CA VAL A 85 -1.65 15.19 5.82
C VAL A 85 -2.19 13.78 5.64
N MET A 86 -1.52 12.94 4.82
CA MET A 86 -1.95 11.55 4.65
C MET A 86 -1.84 10.74 5.95
N ARG A 87 -0.87 11.02 6.82
CA ARG A 87 -0.79 10.41 8.16
C ARG A 87 -1.89 10.88 9.09
N MET A 88 -2.31 12.14 9.00
CA MET A 88 -3.46 12.66 9.74
C MET A 88 -4.73 11.90 9.36
N TYR A 89 -5.04 11.81 8.06
CA TYR A 89 -6.18 11.02 7.62
C TYR A 89 -6.07 9.54 7.99
N HIS A 90 -4.86 8.98 7.95
CA HIS A 90 -4.61 7.60 8.37
C HIS A 90 -4.88 7.39 9.85
N TYR A 91 -4.41 8.31 10.70
CA TYR A 91 -4.64 8.30 12.15
C TYR A 91 -6.13 8.43 12.50
N LEU A 92 -6.84 9.36 11.84
CA LEU A 92 -8.28 9.58 12.04
C LEU A 92 -9.15 8.50 11.35
N ASN A 93 -8.53 7.57 10.61
CA ASN A 93 -9.17 6.57 9.76
C ASN A 93 -10.24 7.15 8.83
N LYS A 94 -9.84 8.14 8.03
CA LYS A 94 -10.72 8.90 7.11
C LYS A 94 -10.38 8.68 5.63
N PRO A 95 -10.67 7.49 5.09
CA PRO A 95 -10.24 7.11 3.74
C PRO A 95 -10.94 7.90 2.63
N ILE A 96 -12.24 8.21 2.80
CA ILE A 96 -13.03 8.93 1.79
C ILE A 96 -12.54 10.37 1.67
N GLU A 97 -12.36 11.04 2.81
CA GLU A 97 -11.87 12.41 2.90
C GLU A 97 -10.43 12.51 2.37
N ALA A 98 -9.57 11.52 2.69
CA ALA A 98 -8.22 11.45 2.15
C ALA A 98 -8.19 11.35 0.62
N LEU A 99 -9.05 10.50 0.06
CA LEU A 99 -9.16 10.31 -1.39
C LEU A 99 -9.75 11.54 -2.08
N ALA A 100 -10.76 12.18 -1.48
CA ALA A 100 -11.32 13.43 -1.98
C ALA A 100 -10.26 14.55 -2.00
N ALA A 101 -9.48 14.69 -0.92
CA ALA A 101 -8.37 15.63 -0.88
C ALA A 101 -7.31 15.30 -1.95
N PHE A 102 -6.98 14.03 -2.13
CA PHE A 102 -6.03 13.59 -3.15
C PHE A 102 -6.48 13.93 -4.59
N ARG A 103 -7.77 13.78 -4.89
CA ARG A 103 -8.35 14.07 -6.21
C ARG A 103 -8.61 15.56 -6.46
N ASN A 104 -8.45 16.42 -5.46
CA ASN A 104 -8.75 17.83 -5.60
C ASN A 104 -7.74 18.54 -6.52
N SER A 105 -8.20 18.98 -7.69
CA SER A 105 -7.40 19.68 -8.70
C SER A 105 -6.84 21.02 -8.23
N GLU A 106 -7.45 21.66 -7.24
CA GLU A 106 -6.93 22.92 -6.67
C GLU A 106 -5.60 22.69 -5.94
N MET A 107 -5.39 21.48 -5.41
CA MET A 107 -4.20 21.03 -4.70
C MET A 107 -3.24 20.25 -5.60
N ASP A 108 -3.18 20.58 -6.89
CA ASP A 108 -2.27 19.93 -7.83
C ASP A 108 -0.81 19.96 -7.33
N ASN A 109 -0.12 18.84 -7.49
CA ASN A 109 1.23 18.55 -7.00
C ASN A 109 1.44 18.55 -5.47
N PHE A 110 0.42 18.86 -4.66
CA PHE A 110 0.55 18.90 -3.20
C PHE A 110 0.98 17.53 -2.62
N PHE A 111 0.44 16.45 -3.20
CA PHE A 111 0.69 15.07 -2.77
C PHE A 111 1.73 14.33 -3.62
N ASP A 112 2.50 15.02 -4.47
CA ASP A 112 3.43 14.40 -5.43
C ASP A 112 4.74 13.92 -4.78
N GLN A 113 4.60 13.12 -3.73
CA GLN A 113 5.67 12.42 -3.05
C GLN A 113 5.29 10.96 -2.91
N LEU A 114 6.16 10.04 -3.33
CA LEU A 114 5.87 8.59 -3.36
C LEU A 114 5.29 8.05 -2.04
N ILE A 115 5.75 8.58 -0.91
CA ILE A 115 5.29 8.17 0.41
C ILE A 115 3.85 8.63 0.70
N SER A 116 3.38 9.75 0.15
CA SER A 116 2.01 10.24 0.29
C SER A 116 1.02 9.23 -0.30
N PHE A 117 1.28 8.80 -1.53
CA PHE A 117 0.47 7.75 -2.20
C PHE A 117 0.53 6.43 -1.45
N GLN A 118 1.72 6.03 -0.98
CA GLN A 118 1.84 4.79 -0.22
C GLN A 118 0.98 4.81 1.06
N ILE A 119 0.92 5.93 1.78
CA ILE A 119 0.10 6.05 2.98
C ILE A 119 -1.40 6.05 2.63
N LEU A 120 -1.80 6.75 1.55
CA LEU A 120 -3.18 6.74 1.06
C LEU A 120 -3.62 5.33 0.65
N MET A 121 -2.82 4.64 -0.17
CA MET A 121 -3.13 3.28 -0.60
C MET A 121 -3.20 2.30 0.57
N ASP A 122 -2.35 2.43 1.60
CA ASP A 122 -2.46 1.61 2.82
C ASP A 122 -3.76 1.88 3.58
N LEU A 123 -4.15 3.15 3.71
CA LEU A 123 -5.41 3.56 4.35
C LEU A 123 -6.62 2.97 3.61
N LEU A 124 -6.67 3.10 2.28
CA LEU A 124 -7.73 2.56 1.44
C LEU A 124 -7.79 1.04 1.53
N LEU A 125 -6.64 0.36 1.42
CA LEU A 125 -6.55 -1.10 1.51
C LEU A 125 -7.08 -1.63 2.86
N LYS A 126 -6.75 -0.96 3.97
CA LYS A 126 -7.24 -1.31 5.31
C LYS A 126 -8.74 -1.13 5.48
N ASN A 127 -9.34 -0.21 4.73
CA ASN A 127 -10.77 0.05 4.73
C ASN A 127 -11.51 -0.67 3.59
N ASN A 128 -10.89 -1.67 2.96
CA ASN A 128 -11.46 -2.48 1.89
C ASN A 128 -11.86 -1.71 0.62
N MET A 129 -11.31 -0.52 0.41
CA MET A 129 -11.52 0.33 -0.77
C MET A 129 -10.54 -0.07 -1.88
N TYR A 130 -10.67 -1.30 -2.38
CA TYR A 130 -9.67 -1.92 -3.23
C TYR A 130 -9.61 -1.33 -4.64
N ASP A 131 -10.76 -0.96 -5.23
CA ASP A 131 -10.81 -0.33 -6.54
C ASP A 131 -10.12 1.04 -6.50
N GLU A 132 -10.33 1.80 -5.43
CA GLU A 132 -9.68 3.09 -5.21
C GLU A 132 -8.17 2.94 -4.99
N VAL A 133 -7.69 1.82 -4.41
CA VAL A 133 -6.24 1.53 -4.36
C VAL A 133 -5.68 1.41 -5.79
N LEU A 134 -6.38 0.72 -6.69
CA LEU A 134 -5.93 0.55 -8.08
C LEU A 134 -5.97 1.88 -8.84
N GLU A 135 -6.99 2.69 -8.63
CA GLU A 135 -7.07 4.04 -9.21
C GLU A 135 -5.89 4.91 -8.76
N VAL A 136 -5.61 4.98 -7.46
CA VAL A 136 -4.48 5.76 -6.94
C VAL A 136 -3.16 5.23 -7.52
N PHE A 137 -3.00 3.92 -7.65
CA PHE A 137 -1.82 3.33 -8.28
C PHE A 137 -1.67 3.76 -9.75
N ASP A 138 -2.75 3.74 -10.53
CA ASP A 138 -2.70 4.13 -11.94
C ASP A 138 -2.34 5.62 -12.10
N ILE A 139 -2.84 6.49 -11.22
CA ILE A 139 -2.45 7.91 -11.19
C ILE A 139 -0.94 8.04 -10.92
N VAL A 140 -0.40 7.32 -9.94
CA VAL A 140 1.04 7.33 -9.63
C VAL A 140 1.86 6.82 -10.82
N LYS A 141 1.43 5.71 -11.42
CA LYS A 141 2.07 5.11 -12.59
C LYS A 141 2.16 6.10 -13.75
N ASN A 142 1.09 6.85 -14.00
CA ASN A 142 1.02 7.83 -15.08
C ASN A 142 1.83 9.09 -14.78
N LYS A 143 1.86 9.56 -13.53
CA LYS A 143 2.65 10.73 -13.13
C LYS A 143 4.17 10.48 -13.16
N GLN A 144 4.63 9.23 -13.03
CA GLN A 144 6.05 8.85 -13.05
C GLN A 144 6.93 9.68 -12.10
N LEU A 145 6.45 9.89 -10.88
CA LEU A 145 7.12 10.75 -9.91
C LEU A 145 8.53 10.27 -9.61
N GLN A 146 9.47 11.21 -9.60
CA GLN A 146 10.90 10.96 -9.35
C GLN A 146 11.52 9.98 -10.35
N GLY A 147 11.00 9.92 -11.59
CA GLY A 147 11.48 9.02 -12.64
C GLY A 147 11.14 7.55 -12.41
N ALA A 148 10.33 7.23 -11.40
CA ALA A 148 9.93 5.86 -11.07
C ALA A 148 8.49 5.61 -11.54
N LYS A 149 8.33 4.86 -12.63
CA LYS A 149 7.01 4.42 -13.13
C LYS A 149 6.33 3.40 -12.21
N TYR A 150 7.11 2.53 -11.55
CA TYR A 150 6.59 1.47 -10.69
C TYR A 150 7.21 1.51 -9.29
N PRO A 151 6.73 2.38 -8.38
CA PRO A 151 7.23 2.43 -7.01
C PRO A 151 6.97 1.10 -6.28
N LYS A 152 8.03 0.47 -5.76
CA LYS A 152 8.01 -0.90 -5.20
C LYS A 152 6.87 -1.15 -4.20
N ASN A 153 6.66 -0.24 -3.25
CA ASN A 153 5.61 -0.40 -2.24
C ASN A 153 4.20 -0.21 -2.82
N ALA A 154 4.04 0.69 -3.80
CA ALA A 154 2.76 0.89 -4.47
C ALA A 154 2.36 -0.35 -5.27
N VAL A 155 3.31 -1.00 -5.95
CA VAL A 155 3.09 -2.28 -6.66
C VAL A 155 2.62 -3.37 -5.70
N VAL A 156 3.22 -3.46 -4.50
CA VAL A 156 2.78 -4.43 -3.48
C VAL A 156 1.33 -4.18 -3.06
N LEU A 157 0.96 -2.92 -2.83
CA LEU A 157 -0.40 -2.55 -2.41
C LEU A 157 -1.43 -2.79 -3.53
N ALA A 158 -1.10 -2.48 -4.78
CA ALA A 158 -1.97 -2.77 -5.93
C ALA A 158 -2.23 -4.26 -6.10
N LEU A 159 -1.18 -5.10 -6.05
CA LEU A 159 -1.35 -6.56 -6.13
C LEU A 159 -2.06 -7.15 -4.91
N ALA A 160 -1.86 -6.55 -3.72
CA ALA A 160 -2.64 -6.91 -2.53
C ALA A 160 -4.13 -6.61 -2.71
N ALA A 161 -4.48 -5.45 -3.28
CA ALA A 161 -5.85 -5.08 -3.60
C ALA A 161 -6.46 -6.05 -4.63
N CYS A 162 -5.72 -6.39 -5.69
CA CYS A 162 -6.16 -7.38 -6.68
C CYS A 162 -6.45 -8.75 -6.05
N TYR A 163 -5.57 -9.22 -5.16
CA TYR A 163 -5.74 -10.47 -4.42
C TYR A 163 -6.97 -10.45 -3.50
N LYS A 164 -7.28 -9.29 -2.91
CA LYS A 164 -8.45 -9.12 -2.05
C LYS A 164 -9.76 -9.05 -2.83
N LEU A 165 -9.78 -8.36 -3.97
CA LEU A 165 -10.92 -8.35 -4.90
C LEU A 165 -11.23 -9.75 -5.44
N ASN A 166 -10.19 -10.47 -5.87
CA ASN A 166 -10.31 -11.84 -6.39
C ASN A 166 -11.40 -12.00 -7.47
N THR A 167 -11.49 -11.05 -8.40
CA THR A 167 -12.40 -11.12 -9.55
C THR A 167 -11.60 -11.39 -10.83
N PRO A 168 -12.25 -11.83 -11.93
CA PRO A 168 -11.59 -11.97 -13.22
C PRO A 168 -10.91 -10.67 -13.68
N GLU A 169 -11.57 -9.52 -13.44
CA GLU A 169 -11.06 -8.20 -13.82
C GLU A 169 -9.81 -7.81 -13.01
N SER A 170 -9.82 -8.07 -11.69
CA SER A 170 -8.66 -7.81 -10.84
C SER A 170 -7.50 -8.74 -11.18
N PHE A 171 -7.79 -9.95 -11.65
CA PHE A 171 -6.78 -10.88 -12.14
C PHE A 171 -6.17 -10.46 -13.47
N GLU A 172 -6.99 -10.03 -14.44
CA GLU A 172 -6.49 -9.45 -15.70
C GLU A 172 -5.62 -8.22 -15.44
N TYR A 173 -6.04 -7.35 -14.54
CA TYR A 173 -5.24 -6.20 -14.10
C TYR A 173 -3.89 -6.65 -13.55
N ALA A 174 -3.87 -7.62 -12.63
CA ALA A 174 -2.66 -8.13 -12.01
C ALA A 174 -1.71 -8.78 -13.04
N LYS A 175 -2.23 -9.54 -14.00
CA LYS A 175 -1.45 -10.14 -15.09
C LYS A 175 -0.80 -9.07 -15.97
N ARG A 176 -1.58 -8.08 -16.40
CA ARG A 176 -1.07 -6.96 -17.20
C ARG A 176 0.03 -6.21 -16.45
N LEU A 177 -0.22 -5.86 -15.17
CA LEU A 177 0.79 -5.21 -14.34
C LEU A 177 2.05 -6.07 -14.21
N TRP A 178 1.92 -7.39 -14.03
CA TRP A 178 3.07 -8.30 -13.94
C TRP A 178 3.89 -8.33 -15.25
N SER A 179 3.22 -8.40 -16.41
CA SER A 179 3.88 -8.31 -17.72
C SER A 179 4.63 -6.99 -17.89
N GLU A 180 3.96 -5.87 -17.59
CA GLU A 180 4.54 -4.53 -17.65
C GLU A 180 5.81 -4.41 -16.79
N LEU A 181 5.84 -5.04 -15.61
CA LEU A 181 7.00 -5.04 -14.72
C LEU A 181 8.16 -5.87 -15.30
N ASN A 182 7.87 -7.02 -15.91
CA ASN A 182 8.88 -7.87 -16.53
C ASN A 182 9.51 -7.22 -17.76
N GLU A 183 8.71 -6.58 -18.61
CA GLU A 183 9.16 -5.89 -19.83
C GLU A 183 10.18 -4.78 -19.53
N VAL A 184 9.97 -4.03 -18.45
CA VAL A 184 10.92 -2.98 -18.04
C VAL A 184 12.06 -3.50 -17.17
N GLY A 185 12.17 -4.82 -16.98
CA GLY A 185 13.18 -5.46 -16.14
C GLY A 185 13.07 -5.11 -14.65
N HIS A 186 11.89 -4.67 -14.19
CA HIS A 186 11.68 -4.32 -12.79
C HIS A 186 11.49 -5.58 -11.96
N TYR A 187 12.36 -5.81 -10.98
CA TYR A 187 12.27 -6.95 -10.06
C TYR A 187 11.26 -6.66 -8.93
N PRO A 188 10.05 -7.26 -8.95
CA PRO A 188 9.03 -6.97 -7.95
C PRO A 188 9.46 -7.50 -6.57
N MET A 189 8.98 -6.85 -5.50
CA MET A 189 9.24 -7.34 -4.15
C MET A 189 8.61 -8.71 -3.94
N ARG A 190 9.19 -9.53 -3.06
CA ARG A 190 8.64 -10.84 -2.67
C ARG A 190 7.14 -10.79 -2.38
N ARG A 191 6.70 -9.77 -1.63
CA ARG A 191 5.28 -9.61 -1.25
C ARG A 191 4.37 -9.40 -2.46
N ALA A 192 4.81 -8.63 -3.45
CA ALA A 192 4.09 -8.41 -4.70
C ALA A 192 3.91 -9.75 -5.45
N ALA A 193 5.00 -10.49 -5.62
CA ALA A 193 4.98 -11.80 -6.27
C ALA A 193 4.04 -12.79 -5.55
N THR A 194 4.09 -12.83 -4.21
CA THR A 194 3.22 -13.74 -3.44
C THR A 194 1.75 -13.40 -3.58
N PHE A 195 1.37 -12.12 -3.66
CA PHE A 195 -0.03 -11.74 -3.89
C PHE A 195 -0.48 -12.10 -5.30
N ALA A 196 0.35 -11.81 -6.32
CA ALA A 196 0.03 -12.14 -7.71
C ALA A 196 -0.11 -13.65 -7.92
N ALA A 197 0.83 -14.44 -7.39
CA ALA A 197 0.79 -15.90 -7.49
C ALA A 197 -0.40 -16.49 -6.71
N ALA A 198 -0.68 -16.01 -5.51
CA ALA A 198 -1.84 -16.46 -4.73
C ALA A 198 -3.18 -16.12 -5.41
N LEU A 199 -3.27 -14.96 -6.06
CA LEU A 199 -4.43 -14.60 -6.88
C LEU A 199 -4.58 -15.55 -8.07
N ALA A 200 -3.49 -15.85 -8.78
CA ALA A 200 -3.51 -16.79 -9.89
C ALA A 200 -4.02 -18.19 -9.47
N LEU A 201 -3.61 -18.68 -8.31
CA LEU A 201 -4.12 -19.95 -7.75
C LEU A 201 -5.63 -19.88 -7.48
N LYS A 202 -6.11 -18.81 -6.83
CA LYS A 202 -7.55 -18.61 -6.59
C LYS A 202 -8.39 -18.51 -7.86
N GLN A 203 -7.77 -18.09 -8.96
CA GLN A 203 -8.39 -17.98 -10.28
C GLN A 203 -8.14 -19.23 -11.15
N ASN A 204 -7.81 -20.37 -10.54
CA ASN A 204 -7.57 -21.66 -11.20
C ASN A 204 -6.52 -21.57 -12.33
N SER A 205 -5.52 -20.69 -12.16
CA SER A 205 -4.44 -20.48 -13.13
C SER A 205 -3.07 -20.83 -12.51
N PRO A 206 -2.84 -22.09 -12.09
CA PRO A 206 -1.63 -22.48 -11.37
C PRO A 206 -0.35 -22.40 -12.23
N HIS A 207 -0.47 -22.48 -13.55
CA HIS A 207 0.65 -22.27 -14.48
C HIS A 207 1.22 -20.84 -14.38
N ILE A 208 0.36 -19.82 -14.28
CA ILE A 208 0.77 -18.42 -14.10
C ILE A 208 1.39 -18.23 -12.71
N ALA A 209 0.81 -18.83 -11.68
CA ALA A 209 1.40 -18.80 -10.34
C ALA A 209 2.83 -19.36 -10.34
N LEU A 210 3.05 -20.50 -11.01
CA LEU A 210 4.36 -21.13 -11.10
C LEU A 210 5.38 -20.27 -11.87
N GLU A 211 4.95 -19.64 -12.97
CA GLU A 211 5.77 -18.70 -13.74
C GLU A 211 6.24 -17.51 -12.87
N ILE A 212 5.29 -16.87 -12.17
CA ILE A 212 5.56 -15.77 -11.24
C ILE A 212 6.55 -16.19 -10.15
N LEU A 213 6.36 -17.36 -9.54
CA LEU A 213 7.20 -17.80 -8.43
C LEU A 213 8.61 -18.21 -8.88
N THR A 214 8.73 -18.73 -10.10
CA THR A 214 10.01 -19.20 -10.66
C THR A 214 10.87 -18.05 -11.19
N SER A 215 10.26 -16.92 -11.59
CA SER A 215 11.01 -15.71 -11.98
C SER A 215 11.64 -14.98 -10.78
N MET A 216 11.30 -15.36 -9.54
CA MET A 216 11.83 -14.73 -8.34
C MET A 216 13.27 -15.14 -8.05
N ARG A 217 14.10 -14.16 -7.66
CA ARG A 217 15.51 -14.40 -7.29
C ARG A 217 15.69 -15.30 -6.06
N GLN A 218 14.79 -15.22 -5.08
CA GLN A 218 14.88 -15.97 -3.82
C GLN A 218 13.69 -16.91 -3.68
N GLN A 219 13.81 -18.11 -4.25
CA GLN A 219 12.76 -19.13 -4.27
C GLN A 219 12.66 -19.94 -2.98
N THR A 220 13.64 -19.81 -2.08
CA THR A 220 13.74 -20.59 -0.83
C THR A 220 12.88 -20.04 0.31
N TYR A 221 12.22 -18.89 0.15
CA TYR A 221 11.34 -18.40 1.21
C TYR A 221 10.15 -19.33 1.42
N VAL A 222 9.79 -19.54 2.69
CA VAL A 222 8.67 -20.39 3.12
C VAL A 222 7.40 -20.09 2.31
N THR A 223 6.96 -18.84 2.22
CA THR A 223 5.76 -18.46 1.45
C THR A 223 5.85 -18.82 -0.03
N ILE A 224 7.02 -18.63 -0.66
CA ILE A 224 7.21 -18.97 -2.08
C ILE A 224 7.17 -20.48 -2.28
N ARG A 225 7.87 -21.26 -1.45
CA ARG A 225 7.84 -22.72 -1.51
C ARG A 225 6.43 -23.27 -1.32
N ASN A 226 5.68 -22.75 -0.34
CA ASN A 226 4.30 -23.14 -0.10
C ASN A 226 3.41 -22.89 -1.33
N LEU A 227 3.46 -21.69 -1.92
CA LEU A 227 2.69 -21.37 -3.12
C LEU A 227 3.14 -22.18 -4.35
N LYS A 228 4.44 -22.48 -4.47
CA LYS A 228 4.99 -23.27 -5.59
C LYS A 228 4.52 -24.71 -5.52
N VAL A 229 4.54 -25.28 -4.32
CA VAL A 229 4.04 -26.62 -4.04
C VAL A 229 2.52 -26.70 -4.29
N ALA A 230 1.76 -25.70 -3.86
CA ALA A 230 0.33 -25.60 -4.16
C ALA A 230 0.06 -25.58 -5.68
N ALA A 231 0.79 -24.73 -6.42
CA ALA A 231 0.67 -24.64 -7.87
C ALA A 231 0.98 -25.97 -8.58
N LEU A 232 2.01 -26.69 -8.12
CA LEU A 232 2.36 -28.00 -8.68
C LEU A 232 1.30 -29.07 -8.37
N ALA A 233 0.70 -29.04 -7.19
CA ALA A 233 -0.40 -29.92 -6.84
C ALA A 233 -1.63 -29.67 -7.72
N ASP A 234 -2.02 -28.41 -7.92
CA ASP A 234 -3.15 -28.01 -8.75
C ASP A 234 -2.93 -28.33 -10.25
N LEU A 235 -1.67 -28.38 -10.69
CA LEU A 235 -1.30 -28.83 -12.04
C LEU A 235 -1.29 -30.35 -12.20
N GLY A 236 -1.60 -31.12 -11.15
CA GLY A 236 -1.50 -32.58 -11.18
C GLY A 236 -0.06 -33.09 -11.26
N ARG A 237 0.91 -32.30 -10.79
CA ARG A 237 2.36 -32.62 -10.79
C ARG A 237 2.92 -32.75 -9.37
N PRO A 238 2.35 -33.59 -8.49
CA PRO A 238 2.81 -33.69 -7.10
C PRO A 238 4.23 -34.26 -6.99
N ASP A 239 4.68 -35.07 -7.95
CA ASP A 239 6.05 -35.61 -7.96
C ASP A 239 7.10 -34.50 -8.04
N ASP A 240 6.81 -33.43 -8.78
CA ASP A 240 7.69 -32.26 -8.87
C ASP A 240 7.68 -31.43 -7.57
N ALA A 241 6.65 -31.58 -6.74
CA ALA A 241 6.58 -30.94 -5.43
C ALA A 241 7.40 -31.70 -4.36
N LEU A 242 7.62 -33.01 -4.53
CA LEU A 242 8.32 -33.84 -3.55
C LEU A 242 9.76 -33.38 -3.26
N PRO A 243 10.61 -33.01 -4.25
CA PRO A 243 11.93 -32.47 -3.97
C PRO A 243 11.90 -31.19 -3.14
N ILE A 244 10.91 -30.33 -3.37
CA ILE A 244 10.74 -29.07 -2.63
C ILE A 244 10.37 -29.37 -1.18
N LEU A 245 9.48 -30.32 -0.95
CA LEU A 245 9.11 -30.78 0.40
C LEU A 245 10.31 -31.44 1.12
N ARG A 246 11.05 -32.32 0.45
CA ARG A 246 12.22 -33.02 1.00
C ARG A 246 13.35 -32.07 1.38
N SER A 247 13.59 -31.03 0.58
CA SER A 247 14.65 -30.04 0.86
C SER A 247 14.52 -29.39 2.24
N VAL A 248 13.30 -29.28 2.77
CA VAL A 248 13.03 -28.73 4.09
C VAL A 248 13.28 -29.74 5.22
N LEU A 249 13.08 -31.03 4.97
CA LEU A 249 13.35 -32.12 5.91
C LEU A 249 14.85 -32.43 6.01
N GLU A 250 15.59 -32.25 4.91
CA GLU A 250 17.04 -32.49 4.82
C GLU A 250 17.87 -31.33 5.38
N THR A 251 17.26 -30.15 5.59
CA THR A 251 17.93 -29.00 6.19
C THR A 251 17.95 -29.15 7.72
N ASP A 252 18.90 -29.96 8.22
CA ASP A 252 19.14 -30.16 9.65
C ASP A 252 19.92 -28.96 10.22
N GLU A 253 19.28 -27.78 10.22
CA GLU A 253 19.88 -26.58 10.80
C GLU A 253 19.77 -26.63 12.32
N SER A 254 20.93 -26.62 12.99
CA SER A 254 21.12 -26.73 14.45
C SER A 254 20.49 -25.61 15.29
N SER A 255 19.74 -24.69 14.67
CA SER A 255 19.08 -23.56 15.29
C SER A 255 17.56 -23.62 15.06
N PRO A 256 16.73 -23.73 16.11
CA PRO A 256 15.26 -23.79 16.00
C PRO A 256 14.64 -22.62 15.21
N GLU A 257 15.28 -21.45 15.24
CA GLU A 257 14.83 -20.21 14.60
C GLU A 257 14.94 -20.21 13.06
N LYS A 258 15.66 -21.17 12.48
CA LYS A 258 15.86 -21.28 11.02
C LYS A 258 15.23 -22.51 10.39
N ARG A 259 14.47 -23.30 11.17
CA ARG A 259 13.73 -24.44 10.65
C ARG A 259 12.78 -23.98 9.55
N SER A 260 13.01 -24.48 8.34
CA SER A 260 12.10 -24.29 7.23
C SER A 260 10.81 -25.06 7.50
N THR A 261 9.65 -24.46 7.23
CA THR A 261 8.33 -25.06 7.52
C THR A 261 7.38 -24.98 6.33
N PHE A 262 6.31 -25.77 6.37
CA PHE A 262 5.18 -25.71 5.44
C PHE A 262 3.87 -25.49 6.22
N SER A 263 2.91 -24.81 5.59
CA SER A 263 1.56 -24.70 6.12
C SER A 263 0.82 -26.03 5.95
N ALA A 264 0.10 -26.45 6.99
CA ALA A 264 -0.72 -27.66 6.95
C ALA A 264 -1.76 -27.63 5.81
N GLU A 265 -2.25 -26.43 5.49
CA GLU A 265 -3.20 -26.18 4.38
C GLU A 265 -2.62 -26.52 3.01
N ILE A 266 -1.29 -26.54 2.85
CA ILE A 266 -0.63 -26.90 1.60
C ILE A 266 -0.29 -28.39 1.56
N VAL A 267 0.05 -28.99 2.71
CA VAL A 267 0.42 -30.41 2.80
C VAL A 267 -0.79 -31.33 2.59
N SER A 268 -1.97 -30.95 3.09
CA SER A 268 -3.18 -31.77 2.99
C SER A 268 -3.65 -32.01 1.53
N PRO A 269 -3.74 -30.98 0.65
CA PRO A 269 -4.10 -31.17 -0.75
C PRO A 269 -3.14 -32.09 -1.51
N ILE A 270 -1.82 -31.93 -1.33
CA ILE A 270 -0.81 -32.77 -2.00
C ILE A 270 -1.00 -34.24 -1.62
N SER A 271 -1.23 -34.50 -0.33
CA SER A 271 -1.50 -35.84 0.18
C SER A 271 -2.70 -36.44 -0.55
N SER A 272 -3.82 -35.70 -0.63
CA SER A 272 -5.01 -36.15 -1.35
C SER A 272 -4.77 -36.38 -2.85
N THR A 273 -4.02 -35.52 -3.53
CA THR A 273 -3.67 -35.68 -4.95
C THR A 273 -2.83 -36.94 -5.17
N ILE A 274 -1.83 -37.21 -4.31
CA ILE A 274 -1.01 -38.42 -4.37
C ILE A 274 -1.87 -39.68 -4.16
N PHE A 275 -2.80 -39.65 -3.19
CA PHE A 275 -3.70 -40.78 -2.95
C PHE A 275 -4.65 -41.02 -4.13
N SER A 276 -5.19 -39.95 -4.74
CA SER A 276 -6.07 -40.05 -5.91
C SER A 276 -5.35 -40.61 -7.14
N ILE A 277 -4.09 -40.24 -7.37
CA ILE A 277 -3.30 -40.76 -8.50
C ILE A 277 -2.95 -42.25 -8.30
N ARG A 278 -2.76 -42.70 -7.06
CA ARG A 278 -2.45 -44.11 -6.74
C ARG A 278 -3.66 -45.05 -6.74
N SER A 279 -4.87 -44.51 -6.75
CA SER A 279 -6.13 -45.28 -6.74
C SER A 279 -6.82 -45.36 -8.10
N MET A 280 -6.22 -44.77 -9.14
CA MET A 280 -6.49 -45.02 -10.56
C MET A 280 -5.53 -46.07 -11.11
#